data_AF-A0A7G1I639-F1
#
_entry.id   AF-A0A7G1I639-F1
#
_cell.length_a   1.000
_cell.length_b   1.000
_cell.length_c   1.000
_cell.angle_alpha   90.00
_cell.angle_beta   90.00
_cell.angle_gamma   90.00
#
_symmetry.space_group_name_H-M   'P 1'
#
loop_
_entity.id
_entity.type
_entity.pdbx_description
1 polymer ?
#
loop_
_entity_poly.entity_id
_entity_poly.type
_entity_poly.pdbx_seq_one_letter_code
_entity_poly.pdbx_strand_id
1 'polypeptide(L)'
;MTLLTSAGLTRHYSARVVAGPPPLTTLIAMADQLTTALEIPADLKPRDGRFGSGPSKVRPEQLQALTTTAAALFGTSHRQSPVKNLVGRVRTGLAELFSLPDGYQVILGNGGATAFGTPPRSG
;
A
#
# COMPACT_ATOMS: atom_id res chain seq x y z
N MET A 1 -77.79 -0.49 54.96
CA MET A 1 -78.53 -0.53 53.68
C MET A 1 -77.86 0.46 52.74
N THR A 2 -77.34 -0.05 51.61
CA THR A 2 -76.80 0.71 50.44
C THR A 2 -75.44 1.40 50.65
N LEU A 3 -74.32 0.68 50.51
CA LEU A 3 -73.54 0.34 49.29
C LEU A 3 -72.46 1.37 48.92
N LEU A 4 -71.22 0.88 48.99
CA LEU A 4 -69.97 1.35 48.37
C LEU A 4 -70.17 1.87 46.93
N THR A 5 -69.45 2.92 46.53
CA THR A 5 -68.26 2.80 45.65
C THR A 5 -67.58 4.16 45.43
N SER A 6 -66.30 4.28 45.82
CA SER A 6 -65.44 5.37 45.36
C SER A 6 -64.96 5.05 43.95
N ALA A 7 -65.27 5.92 42.98
CA ALA A 7 -64.77 5.80 41.62
C ALA A 7 -63.23 5.95 41.61
N GLY A 8 -62.54 4.85 41.35
CA GLY A 8 -61.10 4.84 41.13
C GLY A 8 -60.77 5.57 39.83
N LEU A 9 -59.94 6.60 39.93
CA LEU A 9 -59.43 7.33 38.77
C LEU A 9 -58.29 6.51 38.13
N THR A 10 -58.61 5.63 37.20
CA THR A 10 -57.61 4.86 36.45
C THR A 10 -56.87 5.81 35.50
N ARG A 11 -55.68 6.26 35.89
CA ARG A 11 -54.78 7.04 35.03
C ARG A 11 -54.19 6.10 33.98
N HIS A 12 -54.74 6.11 32.77
CA HIS A 12 -54.17 5.39 31.63
C HIS A 12 -52.79 5.96 31.28
N TYR A 13 -51.73 5.34 31.77
CA TYR A 13 -50.37 5.55 31.25
C TYR A 13 -50.27 4.83 29.90
N SER A 14 -50.30 5.59 28.80
CA SER A 14 -49.95 5.07 27.48
C SER A 14 -48.42 4.97 27.42
N ALA A 15 -47.89 3.74 27.57
CA ALA A 15 -46.48 3.47 27.36
C ALA A 15 -46.17 3.72 25.88
N ARG A 16 -45.49 4.83 25.58
CA ARG A 16 -44.94 5.06 24.24
C ARG A 16 -43.85 4.01 24.05
N VAL A 17 -44.09 3.05 23.15
CA VAL A 17 -43.06 2.11 22.68
C VAL A 17 -41.99 2.97 22.02
N VAL A 18 -40.87 3.18 22.70
CA VAL A 18 -39.65 3.67 22.07
C VAL A 18 -39.21 2.53 21.17
N ALA A 19 -39.26 2.74 19.85
CA ALA A 19 -38.75 1.77 18.90
C ALA A 19 -37.34 1.36 19.33
N GLY A 20 -37.09 0.06 19.42
CA GLY A 20 -35.78 -0.47 19.79
C GLY A 20 -34.70 0.04 18.83
N PRO A 21 -33.42 0.00 19.24
CA PRO A 21 -32.32 0.42 18.37
C PRO A 21 -32.46 -0.29 17.02
N PRO A 22 -32.24 0.42 15.89
CA PRO A 22 -32.38 -0.17 14.59
C PRO A 22 -31.48 -1.41 14.50
N PRO A 23 -31.90 -2.47 13.76
CA PRO A 23 -31.06 -3.64 13.61
C PRO A 23 -29.71 -3.24 13.02
N LEU A 24 -28.65 -3.96 13.40
CA LEU A 24 -27.27 -3.65 12.99
C LEU A 24 -27.14 -3.49 11.46
N THR A 25 -27.95 -4.22 10.69
CA THR A 25 -28.05 -4.10 9.22
C THR A 25 -28.43 -2.70 8.75
N THR A 26 -29.37 -2.04 9.44
CA THR A 26 -29.79 -0.67 9.11
C THR A 26 -28.71 0.34 9.49
N LEU A 27 -28.01 0.14 10.61
CA LEU A 27 -26.88 0.98 11.00
C LEU A 27 -25.72 0.90 10.00
N ILE A 28 -25.42 -0.29 9.49
CA ILE A 28 -24.40 -0.49 8.45
C ILE A 28 -24.81 0.18 7.13
N ALA A 29 -26.07 0.03 6.72
CA ALA A 29 -26.59 0.69 5.52
C ALA A 29 -26.59 2.23 5.65
N MET A 30 -26.94 2.78 6.82
CA MET A 30 -26.87 4.22 7.07
C MET A 30 -25.42 4.74 7.15
N ALA A 31 -24.48 3.92 7.65
CA ALA A 31 -23.05 4.25 7.65
C ALA A 31 -22.48 4.32 6.22
N ASP A 32 -22.90 3.41 5.34
CA ASP A 32 -22.54 3.40 3.91
C ASP A 32 -23.09 4.63 3.17
N GLN A 33 -24.29 5.09 3.55
CA GLN A 33 -24.88 6.35 3.06
C GLN A 33 -24.22 7.61 3.67
N LEU A 34 -23.53 7.51 4.81
CA LEU A 34 -22.82 8.63 5.42
C LEU A 34 -21.44 8.88 4.77
N THR A 35 -20.87 7.86 4.14
CA THR A 35 -19.69 7.99 3.29
C THR A 35 -20.12 8.42 1.90
N THR A 36 -20.44 9.70 1.73
CA THR A 36 -20.44 10.30 0.38
C THR A 36 -19.05 10.07 -0.20
N ALA A 37 -18.94 9.17 -1.19
CA ALA A 37 -17.67 8.87 -1.81
C ALA A 37 -17.07 10.17 -2.36
N LEU A 38 -16.00 10.65 -1.73
CA LEU A 38 -15.28 11.84 -2.18
C LEU A 38 -14.56 11.49 -3.48
N GLU A 39 -15.16 11.87 -4.60
CA GLU A 39 -14.59 11.62 -5.92
C GLU A 39 -13.67 12.78 -6.31
N ILE A 40 -12.38 12.49 -6.50
CA ILE A 40 -11.42 13.45 -7.04
C ILE A 40 -11.75 13.66 -8.53
N PRO A 41 -11.95 14.91 -9.01
CA PRO A 41 -12.13 15.20 -10.43
C PRO A 41 -11.03 14.56 -11.29
N ALA A 42 -11.42 13.98 -12.44
CA ALA A 42 -10.52 13.16 -13.25
C ALA A 42 -9.29 13.92 -13.78
N ASP A 43 -9.46 15.22 -14.05
CA ASP A 43 -8.43 16.15 -14.49
C ASP A 43 -7.41 16.51 -13.38
N LEU A 44 -7.78 16.32 -12.11
CA LEU A 44 -6.89 16.49 -10.96
C LEU A 44 -6.18 15.20 -10.55
N LYS A 45 -6.56 14.05 -11.12
CA LYS A 45 -5.89 12.79 -10.81
C LYS A 45 -4.47 12.79 -11.38
N PRO A 46 -3.46 12.33 -10.62
CA PRO A 46 -2.14 12.13 -11.17
C PRO A 46 -2.18 11.07 -12.27
N ARG A 47 -1.31 11.20 -13.26
CA ARG A 47 -1.16 10.20 -14.34
C ARG A 47 -0.83 8.80 -13.81
N ASP A 48 -0.27 8.70 -12.62
CA ASP A 48 0.10 7.45 -11.97
C ASP A 48 -0.08 7.58 -10.45
N GLY A 49 -0.82 6.67 -9.85
CA GLY A 49 -1.14 6.69 -8.42
C GLY A 49 -0.11 6.02 -7.51
N ARG A 50 1.03 5.55 -8.02
CA ARG A 50 2.01 4.77 -7.24
C ARG A 50 2.96 5.68 -6.42
N PHE A 51 2.47 6.17 -5.28
CA PHE A 51 3.20 7.05 -4.35
C PHE A 51 3.93 6.32 -3.20
N GLY A 52 4.09 5.00 -3.26
CA GLY A 52 4.75 4.23 -2.20
C GLY A 52 6.24 4.59 -2.01
N SER A 53 6.72 4.60 -0.77
CA SER A 53 8.11 4.92 -0.42
C SER A 53 9.10 3.78 -0.64
N GLY A 54 8.65 2.63 -1.15
CA GLY A 54 9.46 1.42 -1.31
C GLY A 54 8.65 0.15 -1.03
N PRO A 55 8.33 -0.67 -2.06
CA PRO A 55 8.52 -0.41 -3.49
C PRO A 55 7.79 0.85 -3.97
N SER A 56 8.30 1.47 -5.03
CA SER A 56 7.80 2.73 -5.61
C SER A 56 7.52 2.59 -7.11
N LYS A 57 7.04 3.66 -7.76
CA LYS A 57 6.72 3.67 -9.20
C LYS A 57 7.90 3.22 -10.07
N VAL A 58 7.67 2.20 -10.91
CA VAL A 58 8.55 1.83 -12.04
C VAL A 58 7.87 2.24 -13.35
N ARG A 59 8.62 2.90 -14.23
CA ARG A 59 8.08 3.40 -15.50
C ARG A 59 7.76 2.24 -16.47
N PRO A 60 6.70 2.32 -17.30
CA PRO A 60 6.31 1.23 -18.19
C PRO A 60 7.44 0.75 -19.13
N GLU A 61 8.23 1.67 -19.67
CA GLU A 61 9.35 1.34 -20.58
C GLU A 61 10.46 0.54 -19.88
N GLN A 62 10.67 0.75 -18.58
CA GLN A 62 11.64 -0.02 -17.79
C GLN A 62 11.16 -1.46 -17.58
N LEU A 63 9.85 -1.67 -17.42
CA LEU A 63 9.26 -3.02 -17.35
C LEU A 63 9.33 -3.71 -18.71
N GLN A 64 9.04 -2.99 -19.79
CA GLN A 64 9.11 -3.53 -21.15
C GLN A 64 10.54 -3.96 -21.54
N ALA A 65 11.57 -3.28 -21.04
CA ALA A 65 12.96 -3.67 -21.28
C ALA A 65 13.26 -5.10 -20.78
N LEU A 66 12.56 -5.59 -19.75
CA LEU A 66 12.73 -6.94 -19.21
C LEU A 66 12.27 -8.03 -20.18
N THR A 67 11.16 -7.79 -20.88
CA THR A 67 10.59 -8.76 -21.83
C THR A 67 11.14 -8.60 -23.25
N THR A 68 11.94 -7.56 -23.50
CA THR A 68 12.54 -7.27 -24.80
C THR A 68 14.06 -7.40 -24.73
N THR A 69 14.77 -6.29 -24.53
CA THR A 69 16.24 -6.21 -24.59
C THR A 69 16.96 -7.08 -23.56
N ALA A 70 16.37 -7.29 -22.38
CA ALA A 70 16.96 -8.11 -21.32
C ALA A 70 16.44 -9.56 -21.31
N ALA A 71 15.49 -9.92 -22.17
CA ALA A 71 14.81 -11.22 -22.13
C ALA A 71 15.80 -12.40 -22.19
N ALA A 72 16.83 -12.30 -23.04
CA ALA A 72 17.83 -13.34 -23.23
C ALA A 72 18.76 -13.55 -22.02
N LEU A 73 18.76 -12.65 -21.03
CA LEU A 73 19.57 -12.78 -19.81
C LEU A 73 18.88 -13.68 -18.78
N PHE A 74 17.55 -13.77 -18.80
CA PHE A 74 16.79 -14.56 -17.84
C PHE A 74 17.07 -16.05 -18.01
N GLY A 75 17.20 -16.77 -16.89
CA GLY A 75 17.51 -18.20 -16.89
C GLY A 75 18.97 -18.56 -17.20
N THR A 76 19.84 -17.58 -17.42
CA THR A 76 21.27 -17.81 -17.68
C THR A 76 22.11 -17.73 -16.41
N SER A 77 23.33 -18.29 -16.44
CA SER A 77 24.22 -18.27 -15.28
C SER A 77 24.82 -16.88 -15.02
N HIS A 78 24.74 -16.41 -13.77
CA HIS A 78 25.33 -15.15 -13.32
C HIS A 78 26.86 -15.10 -13.38
N ARG A 79 27.52 -16.26 -13.54
CA ARG A 79 28.98 -16.36 -13.67
C ARG A 79 29.46 -16.17 -15.10
N GLN A 80 28.54 -16.15 -16.07
CA GLN A 80 28.85 -16.06 -17.49
C GLN A 80 28.84 -14.62 -17.99
N SER A 81 29.50 -14.40 -19.13
CA SER A 81 29.71 -13.07 -19.73
C SER A 81 28.43 -12.23 -19.88
N PRO A 82 27.27 -12.76 -20.33
CA PRO A 82 26.08 -11.93 -20.52
C PRO A 82 25.61 -11.22 -19.23
N VAL A 83 25.54 -11.93 -18.11
CA VAL A 83 25.12 -11.35 -16.83
C VAL A 83 26.25 -10.52 -16.21
N LYS A 84 27.52 -10.93 -16.35
CA LYS A 84 28.67 -10.11 -15.92
C LYS A 84 28.71 -8.76 -16.62
N ASN A 85 28.40 -8.71 -17.92
CA ASN A 85 28.33 -7.47 -18.68
C ASN A 85 27.20 -6.57 -18.21
N LEU A 86 26.03 -7.14 -17.86
CA LEU A 86 24.94 -6.38 -17.23
C LEU A 86 25.39 -5.76 -15.89
N VAL A 87 26.02 -6.53 -15.01
CA VAL A 87 26.54 -6.02 -13.72
C VAL A 87 27.62 -4.94 -13.95
N GLY A 88 28.49 -5.12 -14.94
CA GLY A 88 29.51 -4.13 -15.32
C GLY A 88 28.89 -2.81 -15.76
N ARG A 89 27.80 -2.86 -16.56
CA ARG A 89 27.05 -1.65 -16.96
C ARG A 89 26.43 -0.93 -15.76
N VAL A 90 25.87 -1.67 -14.80
CA VAL A 90 25.31 -1.06 -13.56
C VAL A 90 26.40 -0.35 -12.77
N ARG A 91 27.57 -1.00 -12.57
CA ARG A 91 28.70 -0.40 -11.85
C ARG A 91 29.21 0.86 -12.53
N THR A 92 29.40 0.81 -13.85
CA THR A 92 29.89 1.95 -14.65
C THR A 92 28.89 3.09 -14.61
N GLY A 93 27.60 2.80 -14.87
CA GLY A 93 26.56 3.83 -14.85
C GLY A 93 26.37 4.48 -13.47
N LEU A 94 26.52 3.74 -12.37
CA LEU A 94 26.51 4.32 -11.02
C LEU A 94 27.76 5.17 -10.75
N ALA A 95 28.94 4.71 -11.19
CA ALA A 95 30.18 5.47 -11.05
C ALA A 95 30.10 6.82 -11.78
N GLU A 96 29.55 6.83 -13.00
CA GLU A 96 29.32 8.02 -13.81
C GLU A 96 28.24 8.92 -13.20
N LEU A 97 27.07 8.36 -12.85
CA LEU A 97 25.94 9.12 -12.29
C LEU A 97 26.32 9.89 -11.02
N PHE A 98 27.18 9.29 -10.19
CA PHE A 98 27.63 9.90 -8.94
C PHE A 98 29.01 10.57 -9.04
N SER A 99 29.64 10.60 -10.23
CA SER A 99 30.97 11.20 -10.44
C SER A 99 32.01 10.71 -9.42
N LEU A 100 32.15 9.38 -9.31
CA LEU A 100 33.01 8.76 -8.30
C LEU A 100 34.46 9.25 -8.39
N PRO A 101 35.09 9.63 -7.26
CA PRO A 101 36.52 9.95 -7.24
C PRO A 101 37.40 8.73 -7.53
N ASP A 102 38.65 9.00 -7.90
CA ASP A 102 39.65 7.94 -8.08
C ASP A 102 39.80 7.08 -6.83
N GLY A 103 39.93 5.76 -7.04
CA GLY A 103 40.05 4.78 -5.96
C GLY A 103 38.72 4.33 -5.34
N TYR A 104 37.59 4.97 -5.65
CA TYR A 104 36.26 4.54 -5.17
C TYR A 104 35.71 3.39 -6.01
N GLN A 105 34.93 2.51 -5.36
CA GLN A 105 34.35 1.33 -6.02
C GLN A 105 32.86 1.20 -5.72
N VAL A 106 32.11 0.74 -6.73
CA VAL A 106 30.71 0.33 -6.57
C VAL A 106 30.64 -1.14 -6.15
N ILE A 107 30.20 -1.39 -4.92
CA ILE A 107 29.98 -2.74 -4.39
C ILE A 107 28.48 -3.02 -4.39
N LEU A 108 28.10 -4.21 -4.88
CA LEU A 108 26.72 -4.67 -4.95
C LEU A 108 26.58 -5.93 -4.11
N GLY A 109 25.50 -6.00 -3.32
CA GLY A 109 25.16 -7.13 -2.46
C GLY A 109 23.66 -7.34 -2.43
N ASN A 110 23.23 -8.47 -1.88
CA ASN A 110 21.81 -8.81 -1.87
C ASN A 110 21.13 -8.12 -0.67
N GLY A 111 20.26 -7.14 -0.92
CA GLY A 111 19.41 -6.47 0.08
C GLY A 111 20.03 -5.26 0.79
N GLY A 112 19.20 -4.27 1.12
CA GLY A 112 19.62 -3.04 1.82
C GLY A 112 19.80 -3.20 3.34
N ALA A 113 18.96 -4.03 3.98
CA ALA A 113 19.07 -4.31 5.42
C ALA A 113 20.33 -5.12 5.78
N THR A 114 20.86 -5.88 4.81
CA THR A 114 22.04 -6.74 4.93
C THR A 114 23.33 -6.04 4.50
N ALA A 115 23.25 -4.89 3.80
CA ALA A 115 24.42 -4.15 3.32
C ALA A 115 25.32 -3.62 4.46
N PHE A 116 24.77 -3.45 5.67
CA PHE A 116 25.48 -2.88 6.82
C PHE A 116 25.65 -3.86 7.99
N GLY A 117 25.34 -5.15 7.80
CA GLY A 117 25.23 -6.12 8.91
C GLY A 117 26.41 -7.09 9.08
N THR A 118 27.33 -7.22 8.12
CA THR A 118 28.46 -8.16 8.21
C THR A 118 29.78 -7.40 8.25
N PRO A 119 30.46 -7.29 9.41
CA PRO A 119 31.82 -6.79 9.44
C PRO A 119 32.74 -7.72 8.64
N PRO A 120 33.78 -7.20 7.97
CA PRO A 120 34.76 -8.04 7.31
C PRO A 120 35.38 -8.99 8.34
N ARG A 121 35.44 -10.29 8.02
CA ARG A 121 36.23 -11.21 8.84
C ARG A 121 37.70 -10.85 8.66
N SER A 122 38.36 -10.47 9.75
CA SER A 122 39.81 -10.45 9.83
C SER A 122 40.33 -11.86 9.49
N GLY A 123 41.16 -11.93 8.46
CA GLY A 123 41.97 -13.12 8.19
C GLY A 123 43.07 -13.29 9.22
#